data_AF-A0A356JA43-F1
#
_entry.id   AF-A0A356JA43-F1
#
_cell.length_a   1.000
_cell.length_b   1.000
_cell.length_c   1.000
_cell.angle_alpha   90.00
_cell.angle_beta   90.00
_cell.angle_gamma   90.00
#
_symmetry.space_group_name_H-M   'P 1'
#
loop_
_entity.id
_entity.type
_entity.pdbx_description
1 polymer ?
#
loop_
_entity_poly.entity_id
_entity_poly.type
_entity_poly.pdbx_seq_one_letter_code
_entity_poly.pdbx_strand_id
1 'polypeptide(L)'
;MLTKLYQLEHSTYVCQYHIVWTPRYRGKVLADNYIKQELKRIFKFIAKWKGFTLVQWHIGDEHIHLYLVIPPKYSVSYAIQVLKSKSASWLKKKQRNSQKEIPGHEVTSFLR
;
A
#
# COMPACT_ATOMS: atom_id res chain seq x y z
N MET A 1 17.70 16.17 -13.36
CA MET A 1 16.45 15.39 -13.30
C MET A 1 15.31 16.39 -13.09
N LEU A 2 14.36 16.51 -14.02
CA LEU A 2 13.24 17.46 -13.89
C LEU A 2 12.24 16.92 -12.87
N THR A 3 12.05 17.63 -11.77
CA THR A 3 11.05 17.29 -10.76
C THR A 3 9.65 17.60 -11.32
N LYS A 4 8.83 16.57 -11.53
CA LYS A 4 7.44 16.75 -12.00
C LYS A 4 6.63 17.51 -10.93
N LEU A 5 6.20 18.72 -11.25
CA LEU A 5 5.28 19.50 -10.42
C LEU A 5 3.84 19.03 -10.66
N TYR A 6 3.05 18.93 -9.58
CA TYR A 6 1.63 18.67 -9.64
C TYR A 6 0.86 19.96 -9.35
N GLN A 7 -0.25 20.19 -10.05
CA GLN A 7 -1.06 21.40 -9.91
C GLN A 7 -2.49 21.04 -9.45
N LEU A 8 -3.02 21.87 -8.56
CA LEU A 8 -4.42 21.96 -8.16
C LEU A 8 -4.93 23.36 -8.53
N GLU A 9 -6.23 23.60 -8.36
CA GLU A 9 -6.87 24.89 -8.70
C GLU A 9 -6.20 26.11 -8.02
N HIS A 10 -5.69 25.92 -6.80
CA HIS A 10 -5.10 27.01 -6.00
C HIS A 10 -3.74 26.64 -5.37
N SER A 11 -3.09 25.56 -5.80
CA SER A 11 -1.77 25.19 -5.26
C SER A 11 -0.94 24.36 -6.23
N THR A 12 0.38 24.47 -6.12
CA THR A 12 1.33 23.57 -6.78
C THR A 12 2.09 22.81 -5.72
N TYR A 13 2.37 21.52 -5.97
CA TYR A 13 2.94 20.66 -4.95
C TYR A 13 3.85 19.57 -5.52
N VAL A 14 4.82 19.18 -4.70
CA VAL A 14 5.63 17.98 -4.85
C VAL A 14 5.80 17.37 -3.47
N CYS A 15 4.83 16.55 -3.07
CA CYS A 15 4.83 15.90 -1.78
C CYS A 15 5.12 14.40 -1.99
N GLN A 16 6.39 14.09 -2.17
CA GLN A 16 6.89 12.74 -2.42
C GLN A 16 7.33 12.07 -1.13
N TYR A 17 6.90 10.84 -0.91
CA TYR A 17 7.19 10.09 0.30
C TYR A 17 7.63 8.68 -0.03
N HIS A 18 8.71 8.24 0.63
CA HIS A 18 9.10 6.84 0.71
C HIS A 18 8.54 6.26 1.99
N ILE A 19 7.55 5.38 1.84
CA ILE A 19 6.82 4.75 2.95
C ILE A 19 7.26 3.31 3.03
N VAL A 20 7.70 2.89 4.21
CA VAL A 20 8.16 1.53 4.48
C VAL A 20 7.44 0.97 5.69
N TRP A 21 6.94 -0.26 5.60
CA TRP A 21 6.46 -0.98 6.77
C TRP A 21 6.63 -2.49 6.62
N THR A 22 6.61 -3.16 7.77
CA THR A 22 6.75 -4.61 7.89
C THR A 22 5.46 -5.19 8.47
N PRO A 23 4.97 -6.34 7.98
CA PRO A 23 3.87 -7.06 8.62
C PRO A 23 4.25 -7.50 10.06
N ARG A 24 3.30 -7.43 10.99
CA ARG A 24 3.47 -7.71 12.44
C ARG A 24 4.21 -9.00 12.79
N TYR A 25 4.20 -10.01 11.93
CA TYR A 25 4.83 -11.30 12.21
C TYR A 25 6.02 -11.63 11.31
N ARG A 26 6.58 -10.68 10.53
CA ARG A 26 7.73 -10.93 9.63
C ARG A 26 7.66 -12.28 8.91
N GLY A 27 6.43 -12.73 8.67
CA GLY A 27 6.15 -14.07 8.22
C GLY A 27 6.34 -14.10 6.72
N LYS A 28 6.60 -15.28 6.18
CA LYS A 28 6.73 -15.53 4.74
C LYS A 28 5.45 -15.22 3.93
N VAL A 29 4.45 -14.56 4.52
CA VAL A 29 3.23 -14.06 3.86
C VAL A 29 3.55 -13.28 2.60
N LEU A 30 4.57 -12.40 2.69
CA LEU A 30 4.97 -11.60 1.55
C LEU A 30 5.81 -12.41 0.57
N ALA A 31 6.40 -13.56 0.96
CA ALA A 31 7.13 -14.42 0.03
C ALA A 31 6.20 -15.08 -1.01
N ASP A 32 4.90 -15.23 -0.70
CA ASP A 32 3.93 -15.74 -1.67
C ASP A 32 3.70 -14.75 -2.83
N ASN A 33 4.02 -15.20 -4.04
CA ASN A 33 3.87 -14.42 -5.26
C ASN A 33 2.41 -14.01 -5.53
N TYR A 34 1.43 -14.82 -5.15
CA TYR A 34 0.01 -14.46 -5.26
C TYR A 34 -0.33 -13.25 -4.38
N ILE A 35 0.19 -13.23 -3.15
CA ILE A 35 -0.02 -12.12 -2.22
C ILE A 35 0.67 -10.85 -2.72
N LYS A 36 1.90 -10.95 -3.23
CA LYS A 36 2.60 -9.81 -3.87
C LYS A 36 1.75 -9.21 -5.00
N GLN A 37 1.15 -10.05 -5.85
CA GLN A 37 0.32 -9.60 -6.96
C GLN A 37 -0.99 -8.94 -6.49
N GLU A 38 -1.67 -9.51 -5.50
CA GLU A 38 -2.89 -8.91 -4.94
C GLU A 38 -2.60 -7.58 -4.23
N LEU A 39 -1.49 -7.49 -3.48
CA LEU A 39 -1.03 -6.25 -2.86
C LEU A 39 -0.75 -5.16 -3.91
N LYS A 40 -0.06 -5.50 -5.01
CA LYS A 40 0.16 -4.59 -6.13
C LYS A 40 -1.16 -4.07 -6.71
N ARG A 41 -2.15 -4.95 -6.90
CA ARG A 41 -3.48 -4.59 -7.43
C ARG A 41 -4.20 -3.63 -6.50
N ILE A 42 -4.25 -3.93 -5.19
CA ILE A 42 -4.96 -3.09 -4.23
C ILE A 42 -4.27 -1.75 -4.01
N PHE A 43 -2.93 -1.67 -3.99
CA PHE A 43 -2.23 -0.38 -3.87
C PHE A 43 -2.51 0.54 -5.06
N LYS A 44 -2.51 0.00 -6.29
CA LYS A 44 -2.91 0.76 -7.47
C LYS A 44 -4.36 1.24 -7.38
N PHE A 45 -5.26 0.39 -6.92
CA PHE A 45 -6.66 0.73 -6.75
C PHE A 45 -6.87 1.84 -5.70
N ILE A 46 -6.25 1.72 -4.52
CA ILE A 46 -6.31 2.73 -3.47
C ILE A 46 -5.70 4.05 -3.95
N ALA A 47 -4.56 4.00 -4.63
CA ALA A 47 -3.91 5.19 -5.16
C ALA A 47 -4.82 5.92 -6.16
N LYS A 48 -5.42 5.20 -7.12
CA LYS A 48 -6.40 5.78 -8.05
C LYS A 48 -7.62 6.34 -7.33
N TRP A 49 -8.16 5.62 -6.34
CA TRP A 49 -9.34 6.05 -5.60
C TRP A 49 -9.12 7.31 -4.77
N LYS A 50 -7.94 7.46 -4.14
CA LYS A 50 -7.59 8.63 -3.33
C LYS A 50 -6.90 9.75 -4.11
N GLY A 51 -6.58 9.54 -5.38
CA GLY A 51 -5.79 10.48 -6.17
C GLY A 51 -4.31 10.54 -5.76
N PHE A 52 -3.78 9.49 -5.14
CA PHE A 52 -2.34 9.37 -4.88
C PHE A 52 -1.64 8.93 -6.17
N THR A 53 -0.43 9.43 -6.41
CA THR A 53 0.39 8.91 -7.51
C THR A 53 1.36 7.87 -6.96
N LEU A 54 1.16 6.60 -7.31
CA LEU A 54 2.14 5.55 -7.02
C LEU A 54 3.24 5.58 -8.07
N VAL A 55 4.42 6.09 -7.68
CA VAL A 55 5.56 6.26 -8.58
C VAL A 55 6.34 4.96 -8.70
N GLN A 56 6.71 4.36 -7.56
CA GLN A 56 7.44 3.10 -7.50
C GLN A 56 6.93 2.28 -6.31
N TRP A 57 7.08 0.96 -6.39
CA TRP A 57 6.78 0.05 -5.29
C TRP A 57 7.72 -1.15 -5.35
N HIS A 58 8.03 -1.71 -4.19
CA HIS A 58 8.80 -2.94 -4.04
C HIS A 58 8.24 -3.73 -2.86
N ILE A 59 7.84 -4.98 -3.09
CA ILE A 59 7.37 -5.89 -2.05
C ILE A 59 8.43 -6.97 -1.88
N GLY A 60 9.28 -6.79 -0.86
CA GLY A 60 10.21 -7.82 -0.42
C GLY A 60 9.49 -8.88 0.42
N ASP A 61 10.22 -9.89 0.83
CA ASP A 61 9.66 -11.00 1.61
C ASP A 61 9.35 -10.60 3.07
N GLU A 62 9.96 -9.52 3.56
CA GLU A 62 9.86 -9.07 4.95
C GLU A 62 9.25 -7.66 5.10
N HIS A 63 9.20 -6.88 4.02
CA HIS A 63 8.83 -5.47 4.07
C HIS A 63 8.29 -4.97 2.74
N ILE A 64 7.51 -3.90 2.82
CA ILE A 64 6.92 -3.22 1.67
C ILE A 64 7.51 -1.82 1.60
N HIS A 65 8.04 -1.45 0.43
CA HIS A 65 8.40 -0.08 0.08
C HIS A 65 7.40 0.47 -0.92
N LEU A 66 6.82 1.64 -0.63
CA LEU A 66 6.04 2.43 -1.58
C LEU A 66 6.67 3.81 -1.74
N TYR A 67 6.77 4.26 -2.97
CA TYR A 67 7.13 5.63 -3.30
C TYR A 67 5.91 6.32 -3.90
N LEU A 68 5.36 7.27 -3.15
CA LEU A 68 4.04 7.86 -3.38
C LEU A 68 4.13 9.38 -3.42
N VAL A 69 3.37 9.99 -4.33
CA VAL A 69 3.04 11.41 -4.26
C VAL A 69 1.64 11.53 -3.66
N ILE A 70 1.56 12.26 -2.55
CA ILE A 70 0.31 12.44 -1.78
C ILE A 70 -0.12 13.90 -1.92
N PRO A 71 -1.35 14.20 -2.34
CA PRO A 71 -1.85 15.58 -2.36
C PRO A 71 -1.79 16.23 -0.97
N PRO A 72 -1.45 17.53 -0.86
CA PRO A 72 -1.27 18.22 0.42
C PRO A 72 -2.54 18.27 1.28
N LYS A 73 -3.71 17.97 0.70
CA LYS A 73 -4.99 17.80 1.41
C LYS A 73 -4.97 16.63 2.40
N TYR A 74 -4.13 15.61 2.18
CA TYR A 74 -4.07 14.42 3.02
C TYR A 74 -2.80 14.43 3.86
N SER A 75 -2.93 14.12 5.15
CA SER A 75 -1.77 13.86 5.99
C SER A 75 -1.11 12.53 5.62
N VAL A 76 0.21 12.44 5.82
CA VAL A 76 0.98 11.22 5.59
C VAL A 76 0.47 10.08 6.48
N SER A 77 0.15 10.37 7.73
CA SER A 77 -0.42 9.40 8.68
C SER A 77 -1.75 8.82 8.17
N TYR A 78 -2.62 9.67 7.63
CA TYR A 78 -3.89 9.23 7.02
C TYR A 78 -3.66 8.34 5.80
N ALA A 79 -2.74 8.73 4.90
CA ALA A 79 -2.41 7.94 3.71
C ALA A 79 -1.90 6.53 4.09
N ILE A 80 -0.99 6.45 5.07
CA ILE A 80 -0.48 5.18 5.60
C ILE A 80 -1.61 4.34 6.21
N GLN A 81 -2.47 4.95 7.03
CA GLN A 81 -3.60 4.27 7.66
C GLN A 81 -4.54 3.67 6.61
N VAL A 82 -4.89 4.43 5.57
CA VAL A 82 -5.77 3.95 4.48
C VAL A 82 -5.11 2.81 3.72
N LEU A 83 -3.83 2.95 3.33
CA LEU A 83 -3.10 1.93 2.59
C LEU A 83 -3.05 0.60 3.36
N LYS A 84 -2.64 0.64 4.63
CA LYS A 84 -2.54 -0.54 5.51
C LYS A 84 -3.91 -1.16 5.80
N SER A 85 -4.91 -0.33 6.13
CA SER A 85 -6.23 -0.82 6.52
C SER A 85 -6.98 -1.47 5.37
N LYS A 86 -6.95 -0.85 4.18
CA LYS A 86 -7.66 -1.35 3.01
C LYS A 86 -6.96 -2.54 2.38
N SER A 87 -5.63 -2.59 2.36
CA SER A 87 -4.90 -3.76 1.85
C SER A 87 -5.18 -5.01 2.70
N ALA A 88 -5.16 -4.88 4.03
CA ALA A 88 -5.48 -5.98 4.94
C ALA A 88 -6.91 -6.48 4.76
N SER A 89 -7.88 -5.56 4.66
CA SER A 89 -9.28 -5.90 4.43
C SER A 89 -9.49 -6.63 3.10
N TRP A 90 -8.80 -6.21 2.04
CA TRP A 90 -8.84 -6.86 0.72
C TRP A 90 -8.31 -8.29 0.78
N LEU A 91 -7.12 -8.49 1.35
CA LEU A 91 -6.51 -9.80 1.51
C LEU A 91 -7.41 -10.74 2.34
N LYS A 92 -8.01 -10.25 3.42
CA LYS A 92 -8.91 -11.04 4.28
C LYS A 92 -10.15 -11.51 3.51
N LYS A 93 -10.72 -10.65 2.65
CA LYS A 93 -11.84 -11.03 1.78
C LYS A 93 -11.44 -12.07 0.74
N LYS A 94 -10.24 -11.95 0.17
CA LYS A 94 -9.73 -12.90 -0.82
C LYS A 94 -9.45 -14.27 -0.23
N GLN A 95 -8.89 -14.34 0.98
CA GLN A 95 -8.73 -15.61 1.72
C GLN A 95 -10.06 -16.34 1.88
N ARG A 96 -11.13 -15.66 2.29
CA ARG A 96 -12.44 -16.30 2.46
C ARG A 96 -13.01 -16.89 1.16
N ASN A 97 -12.65 -16.30 0.03
CA ASN A 97 -13.15 -16.72 -1.28
C ASN A 97 -12.23 -17.71 -2.01
N SER A 98 -11.01 -17.96 -1.51
CA SER A 98 -10.05 -18.89 -2.10
C SER A 98 -9.79 -20.01 -1.10
N GLN A 99 -10.02 -21.27 -1.49
CA GLN A 99 -9.79 -22.50 -0.70
C GLN A 99 -8.30 -22.76 -0.35
N LYS A 100 -7.44 -21.74 -0.35
CA LYS A 100 -6.05 -21.81 0.08
C LYS A 100 -5.94 -21.25 1.50
N GLU A 101 -5.53 -22.10 2.42
CA GLU A 101 -5.25 -21.75 3.81
C GLU A 101 -4.00 -20.86 3.89
N ILE A 102 -4.19 -19.54 3.82
CA ILE A 102 -3.20 -18.61 4.34
C ILE A 102 -3.56 -18.43 5.83
N PRO A 103 -2.65 -18.70 6.80
CA PRO A 103 -2.96 -18.62 8.21
C PRO A 103 -3.59 -17.27 8.59
N GLY A 104 -4.75 -17.27 9.26
CA GLY A 104 -5.53 -16.06 9.53
C GLY A 104 -4.80 -14.97 10.35
N HIS A 105 -3.77 -15.37 11.12
CA HIS A 105 -2.90 -14.46 11.87
C HIS A 105 -2.00 -13.59 10.98
N GLU A 106 -1.73 -14.02 9.75
CA GLU A 106 -0.82 -13.34 8.83
C GLU A 106 -1.45 -12.14 8.12
N VAL A 107 -2.77 -12.11 7.93
CA VAL A 107 -3.46 -11.01 7.21
C VAL A 107 -3.84 -9.84 8.10
N THR A 108 -4.04 -10.10 9.39
CA THR A 108 -4.16 -9.03 10.41
C THR A 108 -2.83 -8.34 10.70
N SER A 109 -1.71 -8.91 10.22
CA SER A 109 -0.37 -8.39 10.47
C SER A 109 -0.11 -7.03 9.82
N PHE A 110 -0.87 -6.64 8.80
CA PHE A 110 -0.78 -5.34 8.13
C PHE A 110 -1.45 -4.19 8.90
N LEU A 111 -2.27 -4.49 9.92
CA LEU A 111 -3.17 -3.53 10.58
C LEU A 111 -2.60 -2.80 11.80
N ARG A 112 -1.35 -3.06 12.20
CA ARG A 112 -0.65 -2.25 13.21
C ARG A 112 0.46 -1.46 12.55
#